data_AF-A0A5C3P0I4-F1
#
_entry.id   AF-A0A5C3P0I4-F1
#
_cell.length_a   1.000
_cell.length_b   1.000
_cell.length_c   1.000
_cell.angle_alpha   90.00
_cell.angle_beta   90.00
_cell.angle_gamma   90.00
#
_symmetry.space_group_name_H-M   'P 1'
#
loop_
_entity.id
_entity.type
_entity.pdbx_description
1 polymer ?
#
loop_
_entity_poly.entity_id
_entity_poly.type
_entity_poly.pdbx_seq_one_letter_code
_entity_poly.pdbx_strand_id
1 'polypeptide(L)'
;MSLLGKLLNKKPSAYAIAVVQYERSDFSVGHEEQLHWAIAAVVSVKNQFEIEAHTWQIMDRYYSDGRPMEWISHYRGDSQLHKTLKCLGGVSIGQIEGTDIEKLKQLIHDYAQPKPKFAGWNCRDWVMEVITNILIPNGWADARISTQASLLPSLRKAAQATAVTRQEQKRSTPYLVPLQLQ
;
A
#
# COMPACT_ATOMS: atom_id res chain seq x y z
N MET A 1 -36.06 -1.89 -19.67
CA MET A 1 -34.62 -1.97 -19.32
C MET A 1 -33.91 -0.79 -19.97
N SER A 2 -33.75 0.32 -19.24
CA SER A 2 -33.31 1.61 -19.80
C SER A 2 -31.81 1.63 -20.10
N LEU A 3 -31.44 2.07 -21.31
CA LEU A 3 -30.06 2.29 -21.75
C LEU A 3 -29.25 3.26 -20.84
N LEU A 4 -29.93 4.05 -20.01
CA LEU A 4 -29.28 5.00 -19.09
C LEU A 4 -28.49 4.33 -17.96
N GLY A 5 -28.75 3.06 -17.62
CA GLY A 5 -28.04 2.36 -16.55
C GLY A 5 -26.58 1.99 -16.89
N LYS A 6 -26.18 2.06 -18.17
CA LYS A 6 -24.82 1.72 -18.62
C LYS A 6 -23.86 2.91 -18.68
N LEU A 7 -24.33 4.15 -18.44
CA LEU A 7 -23.58 5.37 -18.72
C LEU A 7 -22.96 6.07 -17.49
N LEU A 8 -23.06 5.50 -16.28
CA LEU A 8 -22.57 6.15 -15.05
C LEU A 8 -21.63 5.31 -14.16
N ASN A 9 -21.09 4.19 -14.66
CA ASN A 9 -19.90 3.58 -14.05
C ASN A 9 -18.62 4.12 -14.71
N LYS A 10 -18.42 5.44 -14.69
CA LYS A 10 -17.09 5.98 -14.97
C LYS A 10 -16.20 5.58 -13.80
N LYS A 11 -15.34 4.58 -14.00
CA LYS A 11 -14.19 4.37 -13.13
C LYS A 11 -13.49 5.74 -12.97
N PRO A 12 -13.05 6.11 -11.76
CA PRO A 12 -12.26 7.32 -11.56
C PRO A 12 -11.14 7.37 -12.61
N SER A 13 -10.94 8.54 -13.23
CA SER A 13 -9.89 8.70 -14.24
C SER A 13 -8.51 8.51 -13.62
N ALA A 14 -8.36 8.80 -12.32
CA ALA A 14 -7.15 8.60 -11.56
C ALA A 14 -7.41 8.00 -10.17
N TYR A 15 -6.46 7.20 -9.71
CA TYR A 15 -6.39 6.57 -8.39
C TYR A 15 -5.21 7.13 -7.62
N ALA A 16 -5.35 7.33 -6.32
CA ALA A 16 -4.21 7.67 -5.48
C ALA A 16 -3.32 6.44 -5.32
N ILE A 17 -2.01 6.58 -5.54
CA ILE A 17 -1.03 5.58 -5.14
C ILE A 17 -0.61 5.87 -3.70
N ALA A 18 -0.65 4.86 -2.84
CA ALA A 18 -0.29 4.96 -1.45
C ALA A 18 0.67 3.85 -1.02
N VAL A 19 1.51 4.15 -0.02
CA VAL A 19 2.16 3.14 0.81
C VAL A 19 1.28 2.94 2.03
N VAL A 20 0.78 1.71 2.20
CA VAL A 20 -0.06 1.33 3.34
C VAL A 20 0.72 0.42 4.27
N GLN A 21 0.40 0.46 5.56
CA GLN A 21 1.15 -0.28 6.58
C GLN A 21 0.23 -1.10 7.49
N TYR A 22 0.76 -2.23 7.97
CA TYR A 22 0.05 -3.18 8.80
C TYR A 22 0.86 -3.58 10.03
N GLU A 23 0.16 -3.72 11.16
CA GLU A 23 0.69 -4.28 12.40
C GLU A 23 1.33 -5.65 12.15
N ARG A 24 2.51 -5.85 12.75
CA ARG A 24 3.11 -7.18 12.93
C ARG A 24 2.77 -7.69 14.32
N SER A 25 3.02 -8.97 14.58
CA SER A 25 2.71 -9.57 15.89
C SER A 25 3.36 -8.81 17.06
N ASP A 26 4.55 -8.27 16.84
CA ASP A 26 5.36 -7.62 17.88
C ASP A 26 5.42 -6.09 17.74
N PHE A 27 4.80 -5.52 16.69
CA PHE A 27 4.95 -4.10 16.37
C PHE A 27 3.61 -3.45 15.98
N SER A 28 3.36 -2.27 16.55
CA SER A 28 2.20 -1.42 16.29
C SER A 28 2.63 0.05 16.18
N VAL A 29 1.71 0.99 16.42
CA VAL A 29 1.94 2.44 16.40
C VAL A 29 3.16 2.83 17.23
N GLY A 30 4.01 3.70 16.68
CA GLY A 30 5.29 4.09 17.27
C GLY A 30 6.49 3.26 16.80
N HIS A 31 6.25 2.20 16.01
CA HIS A 31 7.26 1.34 15.41
C HIS A 31 7.06 1.20 13.90
N GLU A 32 6.69 2.27 13.20
CA GLU A 32 6.34 2.26 11.77
C GLU A 32 7.49 1.72 10.89
N GLU A 33 8.74 1.94 11.32
CA GLU A 33 9.95 1.36 10.74
C GLU A 33 10.14 -0.12 11.04
N GLN A 34 9.19 -0.80 11.67
CA GLN A 34 9.14 -2.26 11.88
C GLN A 34 7.89 -2.89 11.26
N LEU A 35 6.94 -2.09 10.79
CA LEU A 35 5.68 -2.59 10.25
C LEU A 35 5.83 -3.21 8.86
N HIS A 36 4.81 -3.98 8.46
CA HIS A 36 4.69 -4.50 7.10
C HIS A 36 4.15 -3.39 6.19
N TRP A 37 4.79 -3.16 5.05
CA TRP A 37 4.37 -2.15 4.06
C TRP A 37 3.94 -2.80 2.75
N ALA A 38 2.98 -2.16 2.08
CA ALA A 38 2.46 -2.57 0.78
C ALA A 38 2.18 -1.35 -0.10
N ILE A 39 2.14 -1.55 -1.42
CA ILE A 39 1.68 -0.55 -2.40
C ILE A 39 0.16 -0.72 -2.58
N ALA A 40 -0.57 0.39 -2.58
CA ALA A 40 -2.00 0.41 -2.84
C ALA A 40 -2.34 1.45 -3.92
N ALA A 41 -3.12 1.06 -4.94
CA ALA A 41 -3.81 2.00 -5.82
C ALA A 41 -5.27 2.10 -5.36
N VAL A 42 -5.64 3.25 -4.80
CA VAL A 42 -6.92 3.47 -4.12
C VAL A 42 -8.02 3.76 -5.14
N VAL A 43 -8.91 2.80 -5.30
CA VAL A 43 -9.99 2.83 -6.30
C VAL A 43 -11.17 3.65 -5.80
N SER A 44 -11.54 3.50 -4.52
CA SER A 44 -12.66 4.21 -3.94
C SER A 44 -12.48 4.42 -2.44
N VAL A 45 -13.07 5.50 -1.94
CA VAL A 45 -13.25 5.80 -0.51
C VAL A 45 -14.72 6.15 -0.33
N LYS A 46 -15.53 5.18 0.14
CA LYS A 46 -17.01 5.32 0.18
C LYS A 46 -17.50 6.15 1.35
N ASN A 47 -16.92 5.89 2.50
CA ASN A 47 -16.87 6.77 3.66
C ASN A 47 -15.39 6.84 4.06
N GLN A 48 -14.96 7.84 4.83
CA GLN A 48 -13.54 8.13 5.14
C GLN A 48 -12.69 6.92 5.59
N PHE A 49 -13.31 5.78 5.89
CA PHE A 49 -12.71 4.55 6.40
C PHE A 49 -12.80 3.37 5.42
N GLU A 50 -13.83 3.33 4.56
CA GLU A 50 -14.06 2.23 3.61
C GLU A 50 -13.26 2.43 2.33
N ILE A 51 -12.00 1.98 2.39
CA ILE A 51 -11.05 2.07 1.29
C ILE A 51 -10.99 0.77 0.51
N GLU A 52 -11.26 0.86 -0.80
CA GLU A 52 -11.06 -0.19 -1.78
C GLU A 52 -9.82 0.11 -2.62
N ALA A 53 -8.96 -0.89 -2.81
CA ALA A 53 -7.69 -0.71 -3.50
C ALA A 53 -7.24 -1.96 -4.27
N HIS A 54 -6.47 -1.73 -5.33
CA HIS A 54 -5.52 -2.72 -5.80
C HIS A 54 -4.32 -2.71 -4.86
N THR A 55 -3.88 -3.85 -4.36
CA THR A 55 -2.73 -3.93 -3.44
C THR A 55 -1.68 -4.90 -3.94
N TRP A 56 -0.42 -4.51 -3.81
CA TRP A 56 0.76 -5.33 -4.03
C TRP A 56 1.60 -5.37 -2.76
N GLN A 57 1.96 -6.57 -2.32
CA GLN A 57 2.77 -6.78 -1.12
C GLN A 57 3.66 -8.00 -1.29
N ILE A 58 4.73 -8.06 -0.52
CA ILE A 58 5.57 -9.25 -0.43
C ILE A 58 5.65 -9.75 1.00
N MET A 59 5.68 -11.08 1.18
CA MET A 59 5.80 -11.70 2.49
C MET A 59 6.83 -12.82 2.47
N ASP A 60 7.56 -12.93 3.57
CA ASP A 60 8.42 -14.04 3.89
C ASP A 60 7.58 -15.19 4.45
N ARG A 61 7.66 -16.34 3.78
CA ARG A 61 6.98 -17.55 4.19
C ARG A 61 7.99 -18.52 4.77
N TYR A 62 7.82 -18.79 6.05
CA TYR A 62 8.51 -19.88 6.74
C TYR A 62 7.66 -21.14 6.67
N TYR A 63 8.30 -22.26 6.36
CA TYR A 63 7.65 -23.57 6.36
C TYR A 63 8.12 -24.37 7.57
N SER A 64 7.17 -24.94 8.31
CA SER A 64 7.45 -25.76 9.49
C SER A 64 8.11 -27.11 9.16
N ASP A 65 8.15 -27.48 7.88
CA ASP A 65 8.74 -28.73 7.37
C ASP A 65 10.23 -28.60 7.01
N GLY A 66 10.87 -27.48 7.37
CA GLY A 66 12.30 -27.26 7.16
C GLY A 66 12.69 -26.79 5.76
N ARG A 67 11.71 -26.54 4.87
CA ARG A 67 12.01 -25.90 3.58
C ARG A 67 12.62 -24.51 3.76
N PRO A 68 13.46 -24.06 2.81
CA PRO A 68 13.97 -22.70 2.82
C PRO A 68 12.83 -21.68 2.88
N MET A 69 13.10 -20.56 3.54
CA MET A 69 12.19 -19.41 3.52
C MET A 69 12.02 -18.92 2.08
N GLU A 70 10.77 -18.70 1.68
CA GLU A 70 10.41 -18.18 0.36
C GLU A 70 9.83 -16.80 0.48
N TRP A 71 10.15 -15.91 -0.46
CA TRP A 71 9.44 -14.66 -0.62
C TRP A 71 8.35 -14.79 -1.66
N ILE A 72 7.14 -14.35 -1.32
CA ILE A 72 5.97 -14.44 -2.18
C ILE A 72 5.44 -13.04 -2.46
N SER A 73 5.23 -12.75 -3.74
CA SER A 73 4.52 -11.55 -4.19
C SER A 73 3.02 -11.82 -4.29
N HIS A 74 2.22 -10.95 -3.69
CA HIS A 74 0.76 -11.04 -3.70
C HIS A 74 0.15 -9.77 -4.29
N TYR A 75 -0.65 -9.96 -5.32
CA TYR A 75 -1.55 -8.95 -5.88
C TYR A 75 -3.01 -9.29 -5.52
N ARG A 76 -3.78 -8.28 -5.15
CA ARG A 76 -5.25 -8.37 -5.02
C ARG A 76 -5.87 -7.11 -5.62
N GLY A 77 -6.86 -7.28 -6.50
CA GLY A 77 -7.50 -6.17 -7.21
C GLY A 77 -8.75 -5.62 -6.52
N ASP A 78 -9.18 -6.24 -5.43
CA ASP A 78 -10.42 -5.99 -4.71
C ASP A 78 -10.19 -5.87 -3.19
N SER A 79 -8.96 -5.49 -2.79
CA SER A 79 -8.61 -5.36 -1.37
C SER A 79 -9.43 -4.28 -0.70
N GLN A 80 -10.00 -4.63 0.45
CA GLN A 80 -10.71 -3.72 1.33
C GLN A 80 -9.86 -3.49 2.58
N LEU A 81 -9.19 -2.34 2.67
CA LEU A 81 -8.20 -2.08 3.72
C LEU A 81 -8.82 -2.09 5.14
N HIS A 82 -10.10 -1.78 5.22
CA HIS A 82 -10.90 -1.74 6.46
C HIS A 82 -11.39 -3.12 6.94
N LYS A 83 -11.09 -4.21 6.22
CA LYS A 83 -11.51 -5.57 6.64
C LYS A 83 -10.56 -6.22 7.65
N THR A 84 -9.46 -5.55 7.99
CA THR A 84 -8.50 -6.01 9.01
C THR A 84 -8.21 -4.92 10.02
N LEU A 85 -8.18 -5.28 11.31
CA LEU A 85 -7.77 -4.35 12.38
C LEU A 85 -6.27 -4.02 12.34
N LYS A 86 -5.48 -4.82 11.61
CA LYS A 86 -4.03 -4.62 11.49
C LYS A 86 -3.66 -3.44 10.60
N CYS A 87 -4.54 -3.00 9.70
CA CYS A 87 -4.23 -1.87 8.82
C CYS A 87 -4.17 -0.58 9.63
N LEU A 88 -3.02 0.10 9.60
CA LEU A 88 -2.78 1.38 10.27
C LEU A 88 -2.78 2.55 9.27
N GLY A 89 -3.52 2.39 8.17
CA GLY A 89 -3.62 3.40 7.12
C GLY A 89 -2.36 3.48 6.26
N GLY A 90 -2.10 4.66 5.71
CA GLY A 90 -0.99 4.86 4.79
C GLY A 90 -0.79 6.31 4.36
N VAL A 91 0.16 6.50 3.46
CA VAL A 91 0.52 7.80 2.90
C VAL A 91 0.29 7.78 1.39
N SER A 92 -0.43 8.78 0.88
CA SER A 92 -0.58 8.99 -0.57
C SER A 92 0.71 9.59 -1.13
N ILE A 93 1.35 8.87 -2.04
CA ILE A 93 2.66 9.20 -2.62
C ILE A 93 2.58 9.69 -4.07
N GLY A 94 1.41 9.58 -4.70
CA GLY A 94 1.19 10.06 -6.06
C GLY A 94 -0.17 9.62 -6.61
N GLN A 95 -0.29 9.62 -7.94
CA GLN A 95 -1.52 9.27 -8.64
C GLN A 95 -1.20 8.44 -9.89
N ILE A 96 -2.14 7.58 -10.27
CA ILE A 96 -2.07 6.75 -11.48
C ILE A 96 -3.40 6.85 -12.22
N GLU A 97 -3.40 6.88 -13.54
CA GLU A 97 -4.65 6.77 -14.28
C GLU A 97 -5.24 5.37 -14.17
N GLY A 98 -6.57 5.25 -14.17
CA GLY A 98 -7.23 3.94 -14.09
C GLY A 98 -6.86 3.01 -15.25
N THR A 99 -6.54 3.59 -16.41
CA THR A 99 -6.04 2.91 -17.62
C THR A 99 -4.65 2.31 -17.45
N ASP A 100 -3.84 2.81 -16.52
CA ASP A 100 -2.46 2.40 -16.30
C ASP A 100 -2.31 1.28 -15.24
N ILE A 101 -3.39 0.84 -14.60
CA ILE A 101 -3.31 -0.18 -13.53
C ILE A 101 -2.78 -1.53 -14.04
N GLU A 102 -3.23 -1.99 -15.21
CA GLU A 102 -2.70 -3.23 -15.79
C GLU A 102 -1.23 -3.07 -16.20
N LYS A 103 -0.82 -1.87 -16.65
CA LYS A 103 0.59 -1.56 -16.92
C LYS A 103 1.41 -1.62 -15.64
N LEU A 104 0.95 -1.02 -14.53
CA LEU A 104 1.62 -1.10 -13.23
C LEU A 104 1.75 -2.56 -12.75
N LYS A 105 0.67 -3.34 -12.86
CA LYS A 105 0.67 -4.75 -12.49
C LYS A 105 1.70 -5.55 -13.29
N GLN A 106 1.78 -5.31 -14.61
CA GLN A 106 2.77 -5.96 -15.48
C GLN A 106 4.19 -5.54 -15.11
N LEU A 107 4.44 -4.24 -14.89
CA LEU A 107 5.76 -3.74 -14.48
C LEU A 107 6.22 -4.33 -13.14
N ILE A 108 5.33 -4.43 -12.15
CA ILE A 108 5.66 -5.08 -10.87
C ILE A 108 5.96 -6.58 -11.08
N HIS A 109 5.17 -7.25 -11.92
CA HIS A 109 5.41 -8.65 -12.24
C HIS A 109 6.76 -8.87 -12.93
N ASP A 110 7.13 -8.04 -13.89
CA ASP A 110 8.34 -8.26 -14.67
C ASP A 110 9.61 -7.81 -13.93
N TYR A 111 9.52 -6.73 -13.15
CA TYR A 111 10.72 -6.02 -12.64
C TYR A 111 10.85 -5.96 -11.13
N ALA A 112 9.81 -6.30 -10.36
CA ALA A 112 9.83 -6.24 -8.90
C ALA A 112 9.52 -7.60 -8.25
N GLN A 113 10.09 -8.69 -8.78
CA GLN A 113 10.04 -9.99 -8.12
C GLN A 113 10.83 -9.97 -6.81
N PRO A 114 10.32 -10.58 -5.72
CA PRO A 114 10.95 -10.47 -4.43
C PRO A 114 12.21 -11.33 -4.36
N LYS A 115 13.36 -10.66 -4.48
CA LYS A 115 14.67 -11.28 -4.43
C LYS A 115 15.52 -10.54 -3.40
N PRO A 116 15.84 -11.13 -2.25
CA PRO A 116 16.73 -10.51 -1.27
C PRO A 116 18.07 -10.12 -1.90
N LYS A 117 18.48 -8.87 -1.69
CA LYS A 117 19.73 -8.31 -2.28
C LYS A 117 20.84 -8.11 -1.25
N PHE A 118 20.48 -8.08 0.02
CA PHE A 118 21.41 -7.88 1.14
C PHE A 118 20.81 -8.49 2.42
N ALA A 119 21.67 -8.70 3.43
CA ALA A 119 21.23 -9.19 4.73
C ALA A 119 20.27 -8.19 5.40
N GLY A 120 19.09 -8.65 5.80
CA GLY A 120 18.04 -7.80 6.40
C GLY A 120 17.07 -7.16 5.40
N TRP A 121 17.20 -7.46 4.10
CA TRP A 121 16.22 -7.04 3.09
C TRP A 121 14.82 -7.54 3.47
N ASN A 122 13.82 -6.65 3.35
CA ASN A 122 12.46 -6.92 3.80
C ASN A 122 11.40 -6.25 2.89
N CYS A 123 10.13 -6.37 3.26
CA CYS A 123 9.01 -5.81 2.48
C CYS A 123 9.08 -4.29 2.26
N ARG A 124 9.71 -3.54 3.16
CA ARG A 124 9.88 -2.08 2.99
C ARG A 124 10.93 -1.75 1.94
N ASP A 125 11.99 -2.54 1.87
CA ASP A 125 12.99 -2.40 0.81
C ASP A 125 12.37 -2.67 -0.55
N TRP A 126 11.55 -3.72 -0.67
CA TRP A 126 10.77 -3.98 -1.88
C TRP A 126 9.81 -2.84 -2.23
N VAL A 127 9.10 -2.26 -1.26
CA VAL A 127 8.26 -1.07 -1.50
C VAL A 127 9.10 0.09 -2.07
N MET A 128 10.28 0.35 -1.51
CA MET A 128 11.18 1.39 -2.03
C MET A 128 11.66 1.07 -3.45
N GLU A 129 11.92 -0.20 -3.77
CA GLU A 129 12.28 -0.60 -5.13
C GLU A 129 11.15 -0.36 -6.13
N VAL A 130 9.90 -0.65 -5.76
CA VAL A 130 8.73 -0.34 -6.61
C VAL A 130 8.59 1.16 -6.80
N ILE A 131 8.74 1.96 -5.73
CA ILE A 131 8.67 3.42 -5.83
C ILE A 131 9.74 3.97 -6.77
N THR A 132 11.00 3.59 -6.52
CA THR A 132 12.17 4.19 -7.21
C THR A 132 12.33 3.71 -8.64
N ASN A 133 12.04 2.43 -8.93
CA ASN A 133 12.30 1.85 -10.24
C ASN A 133 11.06 1.78 -11.14
N ILE A 134 9.85 1.91 -10.58
CA ILE A 134 8.60 1.79 -11.34
C ILE A 134 7.76 3.05 -11.22
N LEU A 135 7.38 3.46 -10.01
CA LEU A 135 6.41 4.54 -9.84
C LEU A 135 6.97 5.91 -10.23
N ILE A 136 8.14 6.29 -9.72
CA ILE A 136 8.78 7.58 -10.04
C ILE A 136 9.10 7.69 -11.54
N PRO A 137 9.74 6.71 -12.20
CA PRO A 137 10.05 6.79 -13.63
C PRO A 137 8.82 6.89 -14.54
N ASN A 138 7.66 6.40 -14.10
CA ASN A 138 6.40 6.53 -14.82
C ASN A 138 5.59 7.77 -14.41
N GLY A 139 6.11 8.63 -13.53
CA GLY A 139 5.41 9.84 -13.07
C GLY A 139 4.25 9.58 -12.10
N TRP A 140 4.18 8.38 -11.52
CA TRP A 140 3.07 7.96 -10.64
C TRP A 140 3.34 8.18 -9.15
N ALA A 141 4.54 8.61 -8.77
CA ALA A 141 4.93 8.95 -7.40
C ALA A 141 5.83 10.20 -7.35
N ASP A 142 5.84 10.89 -6.21
CA ASP A 142 6.68 12.06 -5.98
C ASP A 142 8.17 11.69 -6.05
N ALA A 143 8.89 12.34 -6.97
CA ALA A 143 10.30 12.07 -7.25
C ALA A 143 11.24 12.36 -6.07
N ARG A 144 10.79 13.09 -5.06
CA ARG A 144 11.56 13.42 -3.85
C ARG A 144 11.60 12.27 -2.84
N ILE A 145 10.80 11.21 -3.03
CA ILE A 145 10.83 10.01 -2.18
C ILE A 145 12.11 9.24 -2.50
N SER A 146 13.09 9.35 -1.62
CA SER A 146 14.43 8.75 -1.83
C SER A 146 14.75 7.62 -0.87
N THR A 147 14.07 7.54 0.27
CA THR A 147 14.37 6.57 1.34
C THR A 147 13.12 6.17 2.12
N GLN A 148 13.18 5.06 2.86
CA GLN A 148 12.13 4.70 3.82
C GLN A 148 11.87 5.86 4.82
N ALA A 149 12.93 6.55 5.24
CA ALA A 149 12.85 7.66 6.18
C ALA A 149 11.98 8.83 5.70
N SER A 150 11.96 9.10 4.38
CA SER A 150 11.09 10.15 3.82
C SER A 150 9.60 9.87 3.97
N LEU A 151 9.19 8.62 4.20
CA LEU A 151 7.79 8.23 4.37
C LEU A 151 7.37 8.20 5.85
N LEU A 152 8.31 7.97 6.77
CA LEU A 152 8.03 7.72 8.19
C LEU A 152 7.23 8.85 8.88
N PRO A 153 7.50 10.15 8.67
CA PRO A 153 6.71 11.20 9.31
C PRO A 153 5.21 11.13 8.95
N SER A 154 4.88 10.92 7.67
CA SER A 154 3.50 10.77 7.22
C SER A 154 2.90 9.44 7.67
N LEU A 155 3.66 8.34 7.61
CA LEU A 155 3.19 7.03 8.08
C LEU A 155 2.84 7.05 9.58
N ARG A 156 3.64 7.72 10.42
CA ARG A 156 3.33 7.93 11.84
C ARG A 156 2.01 8.66 12.05
N LYS A 157 1.78 9.73 11.27
CA LYS A 157 0.51 10.48 11.32
C LYS A 157 -0.69 9.60 10.92
N ALA A 158 -0.55 8.82 9.86
CA ALA A 158 -1.59 7.90 9.42
C ALA A 158 -1.90 6.82 10.47
N ALA A 159 -0.85 6.25 11.09
CA ALA A 159 -0.98 5.23 12.12
C ALA A 159 -1.68 5.77 13.37
N GLN A 160 -1.27 6.95 13.84
CA GLN A 160 -1.89 7.62 14.98
C GLN A 160 -3.37 7.94 14.72
N ALA A 161 -3.70 8.54 13.57
CA ALA A 161 -5.08 8.86 13.20
C ALA A 161 -5.94 7.59 13.13
N THR A 162 -5.43 6.55 12.47
CA THR A 162 -6.10 5.24 12.36
C THR A 162 -6.34 4.62 13.74
N ALA A 163 -5.35 4.65 14.63
CA ALA A 163 -5.46 4.04 15.95
C ALA A 163 -6.46 4.76 16.86
N VAL A 164 -6.44 6.10 16.87
CA VAL A 164 -7.41 6.93 17.62
C VAL A 164 -8.83 6.62 17.18
N THR A 165 -9.10 6.70 15.88
CA THR A 165 -10.46 6.44 15.37
C THR A 165 -10.86 4.96 15.52
N ARG A 166 -9.93 4.02 15.40
CA ARG A 166 -10.19 2.58 15.67
C ARG A 166 -10.67 2.38 17.10
N GLN A 167 -10.07 3.07 18.07
CA GLN A 167 -10.45 2.99 19.48
C GLN A 167 -11.85 3.59 19.71
N GLU A 168 -12.15 4.73 19.10
CA GLU A 168 -13.45 5.40 19.20
C GLU A 168 -14.59 4.61 18.53
N GLN A 169 -14.35 4.13 17.31
CA GLN A 169 -15.35 3.48 16.47
C GLN A 169 -15.46 1.97 16.69
N LYS A 170 -14.53 1.38 17.45
CA LYS A 170 -14.41 -0.07 17.70
C LYS A 170 -14.40 -0.92 16.41
N ARG A 171 -13.88 -0.36 15.32
CA ARG A 171 -13.73 -1.01 14.01
C ARG A 171 -12.49 -0.51 13.27
N SER A 172 -12.05 -1.24 12.25
CA SER A 172 -10.93 -0.82 11.41
C SER A 172 -11.30 0.44 10.62
N THR A 173 -10.46 1.47 10.72
CA THR A 173 -10.68 2.80 10.13
C THR A 173 -9.38 3.35 9.54
N PRO A 174 -8.81 2.70 8.50
CA PRO A 174 -7.53 3.11 7.94
C PRO A 174 -7.60 4.52 7.34
N TYR A 175 -6.68 5.39 7.72
CA TYR A 175 -6.53 6.73 7.14
C TYR A 175 -5.43 6.80 6.10
N LEU A 176 -5.71 7.50 5.01
CA LEU A 176 -4.69 7.93 4.08
C LEU A 176 -4.40 9.40 4.31
N VAL A 177 -3.13 9.72 4.55
CA VAL A 177 -2.67 11.09 4.72
C VAL A 177 -1.83 11.52 3.52
N PRO A 178 -1.74 12.83 3.22
CA PRO A 178 -0.81 13.34 2.22
C PRO A 178 0.65 13.09 2.64
N LEU A 179 1.52 12.84 1.65
CA LEU A 179 2.96 12.84 1.86
C LEU A 179 3.45 14.22 2.29
N GLN A 180 4.25 14.25 3.35
CA GLN A 180 4.94 15.44 3.84
C GLN A 180 6.43 15.20 3.74
N LEU A 181 7.06 15.89 2.81
CA LEU A 181 8.51 15.88 2.64
C LEU A 181 9.07 17.09 3.36
N GLN A 182 10.11 16.86 4.17
CA GLN A 182 10.88 17.91 4.84
C GLN A 182 11.91 18.51 3.89
#